data_AF-A0A239CMJ0-F1
#
_entry.id   AF-A0A239CMJ0-F1
#
_cell.length_a   1.000
_cell.length_b   1.000
_cell.length_c   1.000
_cell.angle_alpha   90.00
_cell.angle_beta   90.00
_cell.angle_gamma   90.00
#
_symmetry.space_group_name_H-M   'P 1'
#
loop_
_entity.id
_entity.type
_entity.pdbx_description
1 polymer ?
#
loop_
_entity_poly.entity_id
_entity_poly.type
_entity_poly.pdbx_seq_one_letter_code
_entity_poly.pdbx_strand_id
1 'polypeptide(L)'
;MANGLYLSGWNPDGASKEWERTSMDRESSGDLLRSKGVPDRFGDPVEAVGWFMGDWLRVLVADYSNGRRITLRVSDAGYLLEYDLVTA
;
A
#
# COMPACT_ATOMS: atom_id res chain seq x y z
N MET A 1 -12.09 22.98 -5.13
CA MET A 1 -10.81 22.25 -5.24
C MET A 1 -10.03 22.51 -3.97
N ALA A 2 -9.88 21.48 -3.14
CA ALA A 2 -8.91 21.43 -2.05
C ALA A 2 -8.08 20.16 -2.29
N ASN A 3 -6.78 20.36 -2.46
CA ASN A 3 -5.77 19.35 -2.76
C ASN A 3 -5.49 18.48 -1.54
N GLY A 4 -5.28 17.18 -1.77
CA GLY A 4 -4.47 16.30 -0.95
C GLY A 4 -4.91 16.12 0.50
N LEU A 5 -5.89 15.23 0.74
CA LEU A 5 -6.03 14.58 2.04
C LEU A 5 -4.83 13.65 2.22
N TYR A 6 -3.72 14.18 2.74
CA TYR A 6 -2.72 13.37 3.41
C TYR A 6 -3.39 12.81 4.68
N LEU A 7 -4.04 11.65 4.54
CA LEU A 7 -4.36 10.81 5.69
C LEU A 7 -3.05 10.23 6.20
N SER A 8 -2.39 11.00 7.08
CA SER A 8 -1.31 10.55 7.93
C SER A 8 -1.87 9.64 9.03
N GLY A 9 -1.09 8.63 9.41
CA GLY A 9 -1.34 7.96 10.68
C GLY A 9 -0.48 6.72 10.92
N TRP A 10 -0.43 5.79 9.98
CA TRP A 10 0.35 4.57 10.19
C TRP A 10 1.76 4.74 9.62
N ASN A 11 2.64 5.29 10.45
CA ASN A 11 4.08 5.12 10.30
C ASN A 11 4.50 4.14 11.38
N PRO A 12 5.21 3.04 11.09
CA PRO A 12 5.69 2.16 12.14
C PRO A 12 6.58 2.95 13.10
N ASP A 13 6.39 2.77 14.41
CA ASP A 13 7.12 3.53 15.43
C ASP A 13 8.65 3.31 15.28
N GLY A 14 9.42 4.42 15.25
CA GLY A 14 10.88 4.42 15.17
C GLY A 14 11.51 4.79 13.81
N ALA A 15 10.75 5.35 12.87
CA ALA A 15 11.21 5.63 11.50
C ALA A 15 12.43 6.59 11.43
N SER A 16 13.60 6.00 11.19
CA SER A 16 14.81 6.65 10.65
C SER A 16 14.63 6.89 9.13
N LYS A 17 15.61 7.51 8.47
CA LYS A 17 15.61 7.76 7.00
C LYS A 17 15.35 6.52 6.12
N GLU A 18 15.37 5.31 6.70
CA GLU A 18 15.11 4.02 6.08
C GLU A 18 13.63 3.73 5.79
N TRP A 19 12.73 4.71 5.85
CA TRP A 19 11.30 4.57 5.59
C TRP A 19 10.78 5.72 4.73
N GLU A 20 11.33 5.89 3.52
CA GLU A 20 10.84 6.91 2.58
C GLU A 20 9.47 6.48 2.03
N ARG A 21 8.43 7.30 2.31
CA ARG A 21 7.09 7.12 1.73
C ARG A 21 7.15 7.54 0.27
N THR A 22 6.83 6.62 -0.65
CA THR A 22 6.72 6.91 -2.07
C THR A 22 5.34 6.58 -2.61
N SER A 23 4.86 7.41 -3.54
CA SER A 23 3.66 7.11 -4.32
C SER A 23 4.00 6.09 -5.40
N MET A 24 3.18 5.06 -5.56
CA MET A 24 3.30 4.13 -6.68
C MET A 24 2.22 4.41 -7.72
N ASP A 25 2.54 4.14 -8.98
CA ASP A 25 1.53 4.18 -10.04
C ASP A 25 0.50 3.06 -9.87
N ARG A 26 -0.68 3.24 -10.48
CA ARG A 26 -1.83 2.34 -10.30
C ARG A 26 -1.63 0.96 -10.90
N GLU A 27 -1.02 0.90 -12.08
CA GLU A 27 -0.83 -0.35 -12.82
C GLU A 27 0.20 -1.24 -12.13
N SER A 28 1.39 -0.69 -11.80
CA SER A 28 2.46 -1.38 -11.08
C SER A 28 2.01 -1.85 -9.70
N SER A 29 1.24 -1.04 -8.97
CA SER A 29 0.71 -1.46 -7.66
C SER A 29 -0.36 -2.54 -7.79
N GLY A 30 -1.23 -2.45 -8.82
CA GLY A 30 -2.20 -3.50 -9.15
C GLY A 30 -1.53 -4.82 -9.51
N ASP A 31 -0.53 -4.80 -10.39
CA ASP A 31 0.23 -5.98 -10.82
C ASP A 31 0.96 -6.65 -9.67
N LEU A 32 1.62 -5.85 -8.82
CA LEU A 32 2.26 -6.34 -7.62
C LEU A 32 1.26 -7.07 -6.72
N LEU A 33 0.10 -6.46 -6.44
CA LEU A 33 -0.93 -7.05 -5.58
C LEU A 33 -1.54 -8.33 -6.18
N ARG A 34 -1.81 -8.35 -7.48
CA ARG A 34 -2.26 -9.56 -8.20
C ARG A 34 -1.24 -10.69 -8.10
N SER A 35 0.05 -10.38 -8.24
CA SER A 35 1.13 -11.38 -8.05
C SER A 35 1.19 -11.97 -6.64
N LYS A 36 0.59 -11.29 -5.65
CA LYS A 36 0.47 -11.75 -4.25
C LYS A 36 -0.90 -12.39 -3.95
N GLY A 37 -1.75 -12.59 -4.95
CA GLY A 37 -3.03 -13.29 -4.81
C GLY A 37 -4.25 -12.39 -4.59
N VAL A 38 -4.12 -11.07 -4.78
CA VAL A 38 -5.31 -10.19 -4.84
C VAL A 38 -6.10 -10.48 -6.12
N PRO A 39 -7.41 -10.77 -6.05
CA PRO A 39 -8.19 -11.16 -7.23
C PRO A 39 -8.30 -10.05 -8.29
N ASP A 40 -8.14 -10.41 -9.57
CA ASP A 40 -8.20 -9.48 -10.73
C ASP A 40 -9.48 -8.65 -10.78
N ARG A 41 -10.61 -9.20 -10.31
CA ARG A 41 -11.91 -8.50 -10.25
C ARG A 41 -11.89 -7.23 -9.38
N PHE A 42 -10.85 -7.01 -8.57
CA PHE A 42 -10.70 -5.78 -7.79
C PHE A 42 -10.17 -4.61 -8.64
N GLY A 43 -9.61 -4.88 -9.82
CA GLY A 43 -9.00 -3.87 -10.68
C GLY A 43 -7.71 -3.29 -10.07
N ASP A 44 -7.34 -2.10 -10.53
CA ASP A 44 -6.18 -1.36 -10.01
C ASP A 44 -6.60 -0.42 -8.86
N PRO A 45 -5.74 -0.23 -7.85
CA PRO A 45 -6.00 0.72 -6.78
C PRO A 45 -6.06 2.16 -7.31
N VAL A 46 -6.84 3.01 -6.66
CA VAL A 46 -6.93 4.44 -7.00
C VAL A 46 -5.76 5.23 -6.44
N GLU A 47 -5.19 4.77 -5.33
CA GLU A 47 -4.01 5.31 -4.66
C GLU A 47 -3.23 4.16 -4.04
N ALA A 48 -1.90 4.21 -4.13
CA ALA A 48 -1.02 3.26 -3.48
C ALA A 48 0.22 3.99 -2.96
N VAL A 49 0.55 3.74 -1.69
CA VAL A 49 1.71 4.33 -1.02
C VAL A 49 2.55 3.23 -0.40
N GLY A 50 3.85 3.30 -0.63
CA GLY A 50 4.80 2.32 -0.16
C GLY A 50 5.88 2.92 0.72
N TRP A 51 6.47 2.09 1.58
CA TRP A 51 7.67 2.42 2.33
C TRP A 51 8.77 1.41 2.02
N PHE A 52 9.94 1.94 1.67
CA PHE A 52 11.14 1.17 1.35
C PHE A 52 12.07 1.13 2.54
N MET A 53 12.68 -0.03 2.77
CA MET A 53 13.79 -0.21 3.70
C MET A 53 15.01 -0.68 2.91
N GLY A 54 16.01 0.22 2.77
CA GLY A 54 17.08 0.02 1.80
C GLY A 54 16.52 -0.01 0.37
N ASP A 55 17.00 -0.96 -0.45
CA ASP A 55 16.61 -1.09 -1.86
C ASP A 55 15.28 -1.85 -2.08
N TRP A 56 14.56 -2.21 -1.00
CA TRP A 56 13.42 -3.12 -1.06
C TRP A 56 12.15 -2.52 -0.42
N LEU A 57 11.01 -2.73 -1.08
CA LEU A 57 9.69 -2.35 -0.55
C LEU A 57 9.30 -3.29 0.60
N ARG A 58 8.96 -2.72 1.77
CA ARG A 58 8.55 -3.51 2.95
C ARG A 58 7.08 -3.38 3.27
N VAL A 59 6.47 -2.24 3.00
CA VAL A 59 5.03 -2.03 3.25
C VAL A 59 4.41 -1.32 2.06
N LEU A 60 3.25 -1.78 1.62
CA LEU A 60 2.38 -1.11 0.64
C LEU A 60 0.98 -1.00 1.22
N VAL A 61 0.39 0.18 1.14
CA VAL A 61 -1.03 0.42 1.44
C VAL A 61 -1.69 0.89 0.15
N ALA A 62 -2.72 0.19 -0.28
CA ALA A 62 -3.43 0.44 -1.54
C ALA A 62 -4.93 0.59 -1.30
N ASP A 63 -5.48 1.72 -1.74
CA ASP A 63 -6.89 2.07 -1.60
C ASP A 63 -7.61 1.91 -2.93
N TYR A 64 -8.84 1.40 -2.89
CA TYR A 64 -9.70 1.16 -4.03
C TYR A 64 -10.91 2.10 -4.03
N SER A 65 -11.48 2.33 -5.21
CA SER A 65 -12.65 3.21 -5.40
C SER A 65 -13.89 2.77 -4.62
N ASN A 66 -14.00 1.49 -4.29
CA ASN A 66 -15.13 0.93 -3.52
C ASN A 66 -14.94 1.02 -2.00
N GLY A 67 -13.93 1.74 -1.52
CA GLY A 67 -13.61 1.88 -0.10
C GLY A 67 -12.86 0.70 0.49
N ARG A 68 -12.38 -0.27 -0.31
CA ARG A 68 -11.47 -1.32 0.18
C ARG A 68 -10.05 -0.78 0.33
N ARG A 69 -9.35 -1.21 1.38
CA ARG A 69 -7.92 -1.06 1.56
C ARG A 69 -7.25 -2.42 1.60
N ILE A 70 -6.08 -2.52 0.96
CA ILE A 70 -5.18 -3.67 1.07
C ILE A 70 -3.86 -3.18 1.65
N THR A 71 -3.38 -3.86 2.69
CA THR A 71 -2.04 -3.65 3.22
C THR A 71 -1.20 -4.89 2.94
N LEU A 72 -0.12 -4.72 2.18
CA LEU A 72 0.89 -5.75 1.95
C LEU A 72 2.11 -5.43 2.82
N ARG A 73 2.49 -6.38 3.69
CA ARG A 73 3.74 -6.31 4.46
C ARG A 73 4.67 -7.43 4.01
N VAL A 74 5.93 -7.11 3.75
CA VAL A 74 6.96 -8.04 3.28
C VAL A 74 8.07 -8.14 4.32
N SER A 75 8.40 -9.36 4.71
CA SER A 75 9.48 -9.71 5.63
C SER A 75 10.34 -10.80 5.00
N ASP A 76 11.44 -11.16 5.67
CA ASP A 76 12.32 -12.23 5.19
C ASP A 76 11.65 -13.62 5.33
N ALA A 77 10.62 -13.74 6.18
CA ALA A 77 9.81 -14.95 6.32
C ALA A 77 8.69 -15.08 5.26
N GLY A 78 8.50 -14.08 4.41
CA GLY A 78 7.43 -14.02 3.42
C GLY A 78 6.60 -12.75 3.52
N TYR A 79 5.36 -12.79 3.05
CA TYR A 79 4.46 -11.64 3.02
C TYR A 79 3.14 -11.90 3.75
N LEU A 80 2.53 -10.81 4.22
CA LEU A 80 1.20 -10.78 4.80
C LEU A 80 0.34 -9.81 4.00
N LEU A 81 -0.86 -10.26 3.62
CA LEU A 81 -1.90 -9.42 3.03
C LEU A 81 -3.05 -9.24 4.01
N GLU A 82 -3.37 -8.00 4.33
CA GLU A 82 -4.50 -7.61 5.16
C GLU A 82 -5.55 -6.93 4.28
N TYR A 83 -6.81 -7.32 4.45
CA TYR A 83 -7.95 -6.83 3.67
C TYR A 83 -8.91 -6.09 4.60
N ASP A 84 -8.95 -4.77 4.47
CA ASP A 84 -9.78 -3.91 5.31
C ASP A 84 -10.85 -3.18 4.49
N LEU A 85 -12.00 -2.93 5.11
CA LEU A 85 -12.98 -1.98 4.61
C LEU A 85 -12.71 -0.62 5.26
N VAL A 86 -12.47 0.40 4.45
CA VAL A 86 -12.45 1.79 4.90
C VAL A 86 -13.91 2.20 5.06
N THR A 87 -14.43 2.07 6.27
CA THR A 87 -15.70 2.69 6.62
C THR A 87 -15.48 4.20 6.67
N ALA A 88 -16.14 4.92 5.76
CA ALA A 88 -16.18 6.39 5.75
C ALA A 88 -16.86 6.96 6.99
#